data_AF-A0A963U6U9-F1
#
_entry.id   AF-A0A963U6U9-F1
#
_cell.length_a   1.000
_cell.length_b   1.000
_cell.length_c   1.000
_cell.angle_alpha   90.00
_cell.angle_beta   90.00
_cell.angle_gamma   90.00
#
_symmetry.space_group_name_H-M   'P 1'
#
loop_
_entity.id
_entity.type
_entity.pdbx_description
1 polymer ?
#
loop_
_entity_poly.entity_id
_entity_poly.type
_entity_poly.pdbx_seq_one_letter_code
_entity_poly.pdbx_strand_id
1 'polypeptide(L)'
;MSKAFLGGFVLVAAIAVGAVDYVNQARRAGSKPGAFSVSAYAATITGRFVDQQAALAAERTRNELLALPTKSFLPEAPEGWTRGDWSAAADAAFGSGYDMAEDPSVPEAMKEDPTLKALNAVGQAAKARRDEAQVYVYEKPGAIVALRAAKIAQGGGLGPQNFAMQMVANNIEAMSGKDGFAVVKGVTYRLEKGLFGMQDQERDYRVISGMIGGEVRISLRAKAEDADIIALLEAIDYDRLNQMLKAPVAGIGSAAPEMTAEQSLALATANVAEAAAAQRAETIEQQRRLQLAALDISFRHGKMTEAAYNAAKAKLMTAPSEVGFIAGLAAATEAQPAAALSEAQPAAAPAGGVFGMLGGLFGGKPAMVAEEAPAKAAPTVSTGGFGGNCTLTNGVKRCRFGN
;
A
#
# COMPACT_ATOMS: atom_id res chain seq x y z
N MET A 1 21.52 -37.32 -38.41
CA MET A 1 21.52 -36.00 -39.08
C MET A 1 22.97 -35.73 -39.51
N SER A 2 23.26 -35.39 -40.79
CA SER A 2 24.65 -35.20 -41.21
C SER A 2 25.19 -33.87 -40.65
N LYS A 3 26.47 -33.84 -40.24
CA LYS A 3 27.14 -32.63 -39.74
C LYS A 3 27.11 -31.49 -40.78
N ALA A 4 27.06 -31.83 -42.06
CA ALA A 4 26.95 -30.86 -43.16
C ALA A 4 25.57 -30.19 -43.21
N PHE A 5 24.48 -30.93 -42.99
CA PHE A 5 23.13 -30.35 -42.92
C PHE A 5 22.96 -29.44 -41.70
N LEU A 6 23.50 -29.83 -40.55
CA LEU A 6 23.48 -28.98 -39.35
C LEU A 6 24.28 -27.68 -39.58
N GLY A 7 25.46 -27.77 -40.19
CA GLY A 7 26.28 -26.61 -40.54
C GLY A 7 25.57 -25.67 -41.53
N GLY A 8 24.94 -26.22 -42.57
CA GLY A 8 24.15 -25.44 -43.53
C GLY A 8 22.96 -24.74 -42.88
N PHE A 9 22.24 -25.44 -41.99
CA PHE A 9 21.10 -24.85 -41.26
C PHE A 9 21.53 -23.70 -40.34
N VAL A 10 22.62 -23.88 -39.57
CA VAL A 10 23.15 -22.83 -38.67
C VAL A 10 23.56 -21.58 -39.46
N LEU A 11 24.19 -21.75 -40.63
CA LEU A 11 24.59 -20.63 -41.48
C LEU A 11 23.38 -19.85 -42.01
N VAL A 12 22.36 -20.55 -42.53
CA VAL A 12 21.13 -19.92 -43.04
C VAL A 12 20.38 -19.22 -41.91
N ALA A 13 20.29 -19.84 -40.73
CA ALA A 13 19.67 -19.22 -39.56
C ALA A 13 20.42 -17.96 -39.10
N ALA A 14 21.76 -17.98 -39.07
CA ALA A 14 22.57 -16.82 -38.71
C ALA A 14 22.40 -15.65 -39.69
N ILE A 15 22.37 -15.94 -41.00
CA ILE A 15 22.13 -14.92 -42.04
C ILE A 15 20.72 -14.35 -41.92
N ALA A 16 19.70 -15.20 -41.69
CA ALA A 16 18.31 -14.76 -41.54
C ALA A 16 18.13 -13.85 -40.31
N VAL A 17 18.70 -14.24 -39.16
CA VAL A 17 18.67 -13.42 -37.93
C VAL A 17 19.42 -12.11 -38.14
N GLY A 18 20.59 -12.14 -38.78
CA GLY A 18 21.38 -10.94 -39.09
C GLY A 18 20.65 -9.98 -40.03
N ALA A 19 19.96 -10.49 -41.05
CA ALA A 19 19.17 -9.68 -41.98
C ALA A 19 17.96 -9.03 -41.29
N VAL A 20 17.26 -9.76 -40.42
CA VAL A 20 16.14 -9.23 -39.63
C VAL A 20 16.63 -8.15 -38.65
N ASP A 21 17.74 -8.40 -37.96
CA ASP A 21 18.36 -7.42 -37.06
C ASP A 21 18.77 -6.15 -37.80
N TYR A 22 19.42 -6.27 -38.95
CA TYR A 22 19.82 -5.14 -39.79
C TYR A 22 18.63 -4.25 -40.16
N VAL A 23 17.53 -4.85 -40.63
CA VAL A 23 16.32 -4.12 -41.03
C VAL A 23 15.69 -3.42 -39.82
N ASN A 24 15.67 -4.06 -38.66
CA ASN A 24 15.14 -3.47 -37.43
C ASN A 24 15.98 -2.28 -36.96
N GLN A 25 17.31 -2.37 -37.04
CA GLN A 25 18.21 -1.28 -36.67
C GLN A 25 18.12 -0.11 -37.66
N ALA A 26 18.03 -0.39 -38.97
CA ALA A 26 17.78 0.64 -39.98
C ALA A 26 16.49 1.42 -39.69
N ARG A 27 15.39 0.72 -39.37
CA ARG A 27 14.12 1.34 -38.99
C ARG A 27 14.23 2.19 -37.72
N ARG A 28 14.91 1.70 -36.68
CA ARG A 28 15.14 2.46 -35.44
C ARG A 28 15.94 3.74 -35.67
N ALA A 29 16.90 3.71 -36.60
CA ALA A 29 17.68 4.86 -37.02
C ALA A 29 16.92 5.79 -38.00
N GLY A 30 15.61 5.60 -38.20
CA GLY A 30 14.80 6.39 -39.14
C GLY A 30 15.18 6.22 -40.62
N SER A 31 15.97 5.19 -40.95
CA SER A 31 16.52 4.96 -42.27
C SER A 31 15.73 3.88 -43.02
N LYS A 32 15.58 4.06 -44.35
CA LYS A 32 15.00 3.01 -45.21
C LYS A 32 15.99 1.83 -45.34
N PRO A 33 15.52 0.57 -45.44
CA PRO A 33 16.37 -0.57 -45.76
C PRO A 33 17.09 -0.31 -47.09
N GLY A 34 18.42 -0.19 -47.06
CA GLY A 34 19.27 0.19 -48.21
C GLY A 34 19.96 1.55 -48.09
N ALA A 35 19.43 2.47 -47.28
CA ALA A 35 20.11 3.73 -46.94
C ALA A 35 20.94 3.64 -45.65
N PHE A 36 20.63 2.66 -44.81
CA PHE A 36 21.48 2.29 -43.68
C PHE A 36 22.74 1.62 -44.22
N SER A 37 23.93 2.07 -43.83
CA SER A 37 25.20 1.50 -44.29
C SER A 37 25.64 0.31 -43.43
N VAL A 38 26.47 -0.57 -44.00
CA VAL A 38 27.11 -1.66 -43.24
C VAL A 38 27.99 -1.12 -42.10
N SER A 39 28.63 0.04 -42.29
CA SER A 39 29.41 0.71 -41.23
C SER A 39 28.53 1.24 -40.11
N ALA A 40 27.34 1.78 -40.41
CA ALA A 40 26.36 2.19 -39.41
C ALA A 40 25.83 0.97 -38.64
N TYR A 41 25.59 -0.16 -39.31
CA TYR A 41 25.24 -1.41 -38.65
C TYR A 41 26.34 -1.92 -37.72
N ALA A 42 27.61 -1.93 -38.17
CA ALA A 42 28.74 -2.32 -37.34
C ALA A 42 28.87 -1.42 -36.09
N ALA A 43 28.62 -0.12 -36.22
CA ALA A 43 28.57 0.80 -35.08
C ALA A 43 27.44 0.46 -34.08
N THR A 44 26.31 -0.08 -34.54
CA THR A 44 25.28 -0.58 -33.60
C THR A 44 25.70 -1.85 -32.87
N ILE A 45 26.57 -2.67 -33.45
CA ILE A 45 27.08 -3.88 -32.79
C ILE A 45 28.01 -3.44 -31.65
N THR A 46 28.96 -2.54 -31.91
CA THR A 46 29.85 -2.02 -30.87
C THR A 46 29.08 -1.27 -29.79
N GLY A 47 28.10 -0.44 -30.15
CA GLY A 47 27.22 0.22 -29.19
C GLY A 47 26.49 -0.76 -28.29
N ARG A 48 25.92 -1.84 -28.86
CA ARG A 48 25.25 -2.90 -28.07
C ARG A 48 26.18 -3.63 -27.11
N PHE A 49 27.44 -3.86 -27.48
CA PHE A 49 28.41 -4.43 -26.55
C PHE A 49 28.72 -3.48 -25.38
N VAL A 50 28.84 -2.17 -25.65
CA VAL A 50 29.02 -1.15 -24.61
C VAL A 50 27.79 -1.09 -23.70
N ASP A 51 26.58 -1.05 -24.28
CA ASP A 51 25.32 -1.05 -23.53
C ASP A 51 25.16 -2.32 -22.70
N GLN A 52 25.52 -3.49 -23.25
CA GLN A 52 25.47 -4.76 -22.53
C GLN A 52 26.50 -4.80 -21.39
N GLN A 53 27.71 -4.30 -21.59
CA GLN A 53 28.70 -4.20 -20.52
C GLN A 53 28.26 -3.23 -19.43
N ALA A 54 27.69 -2.08 -19.81
CA ALA A 54 27.13 -1.13 -18.86
C ALA A 54 25.96 -1.74 -18.07
N ALA A 55 25.07 -2.49 -18.71
CA ALA A 55 23.98 -3.21 -18.05
C ALA A 55 24.49 -4.27 -17.07
N LEU A 56 25.50 -5.07 -17.47
CA LEU A 56 26.13 -6.06 -16.58
C LEU A 56 26.85 -5.39 -15.41
N ALA A 57 27.54 -4.27 -15.63
CA ALA A 57 28.19 -3.51 -14.57
C ALA A 57 27.14 -2.95 -13.58
N ALA A 58 26.06 -2.36 -14.09
CA ALA A 58 24.97 -1.86 -13.26
C ALA A 58 24.29 -2.99 -12.46
N GLU A 59 24.09 -4.16 -13.08
CA GLU A 59 23.53 -5.32 -12.38
C GLU A 59 24.48 -5.84 -11.29
N ARG A 60 25.79 -5.87 -11.55
CA ARG A 60 26.80 -6.23 -10.53
C ARG A 60 26.77 -5.26 -9.36
N THR A 61 26.87 -3.95 -9.63
CA THR A 61 26.78 -2.91 -8.59
C THR A 61 25.49 -3.05 -7.79
N ARG A 62 24.36 -3.26 -8.47
CA ARG A 62 23.08 -3.49 -7.79
C ARG A 62 23.13 -4.73 -6.89
N ASN A 63 23.68 -5.85 -7.36
CA ASN A 63 23.78 -7.07 -6.56
C ASN A 63 24.71 -6.90 -5.35
N GLU A 64 25.81 -6.16 -5.50
CA GLU A 64 26.70 -5.79 -4.41
C GLU A 64 25.97 -4.93 -3.36
N LEU A 65 25.23 -3.91 -3.80
CA LEU A 65 24.42 -3.06 -2.91
C LEU A 65 23.30 -3.85 -2.21
N LEU A 66 22.69 -4.81 -2.89
CA LEU A 66 21.66 -5.69 -2.32
C LEU A 66 22.21 -6.66 -1.28
N ALA A 67 23.51 -6.96 -1.31
CA ALA A 67 24.16 -7.79 -0.29
C ALA A 67 24.44 -7.00 1.01
N LEU A 68 24.45 -5.67 0.96
CA LEU A 68 24.65 -4.83 2.13
C LEU A 68 23.38 -4.75 2.99
N PRO A 69 23.51 -4.72 4.34
CA PRO A 69 22.38 -4.45 5.22
C PRO A 69 21.76 -3.09 4.90
N THR A 70 20.43 -2.99 4.77
CA THR A 70 19.80 -1.72 4.36
C THR A 70 20.06 -0.56 5.33
N LYS A 71 20.32 -0.86 6.63
CA LYS A 71 20.72 0.17 7.59
C LYS A 71 22.07 0.84 7.27
N SER A 72 22.94 0.23 6.47
CA SER A 72 24.24 0.83 6.10
C SER A 72 24.13 2.04 5.16
N PHE A 73 22.95 2.30 4.59
CA PHE A 73 22.68 3.47 3.75
C PHE A 73 22.13 4.65 4.55
N LEU A 74 21.92 4.46 5.85
CA LEU A 74 21.53 5.53 6.76
C LEU A 74 22.77 6.36 7.15
N PRO A 75 22.60 7.67 7.41
CA PRO A 75 23.74 8.56 7.64
C PRO A 75 24.49 8.25 8.94
N GLU A 76 25.73 8.73 9.00
CA GLU A 76 26.41 8.96 10.27
C GLU A 76 25.64 10.00 11.11
N ALA A 77 25.90 10.04 12.42
CA ALA A 77 25.33 11.08 13.26
C ALA A 77 25.76 12.48 12.76
N PRO A 78 24.81 13.39 12.46
CA PRO A 78 25.15 14.79 12.21
C PRO A 78 25.77 15.45 13.45
N GLU A 79 26.34 16.64 13.28
CA GLU A 79 26.93 17.39 14.41
C GLU A 79 25.89 17.60 15.54
N GLY A 80 26.29 17.29 16.78
CA GLY A 80 25.42 17.37 17.95
C GLY A 80 24.47 16.19 18.15
N TRP A 81 24.45 15.23 17.23
CA TRP A 81 23.71 13.98 17.39
C TRP A 81 24.62 12.83 17.80
N THR A 82 24.01 11.83 18.42
CA THR A 82 24.59 10.51 18.63
C THR A 82 23.79 9.49 17.85
N ARG A 83 24.45 8.49 17.26
CA ARG A 83 23.81 7.39 16.53
C ARG A 83 24.08 6.09 17.28
N GLY A 84 23.03 5.32 17.53
CA GLY A 84 23.10 4.00 18.13
C GLY A 84 22.13 3.02 17.48
N ASP A 85 22.27 1.74 17.83
CA ASP A 85 21.26 0.73 17.52
C ASP A 85 20.02 0.93 18.42
N TRP A 86 18.94 0.18 18.13
CA TRP A 86 17.71 0.24 18.92
C TRP A 86 17.97 -0.06 20.41
N SER A 87 17.60 0.89 21.27
CA SER A 87 17.87 0.85 22.71
C SER A 87 16.57 0.72 23.53
N ALA A 88 16.69 0.42 24.82
CA ALA A 88 15.54 0.45 25.75
C ALA A 88 14.93 1.87 25.86
N ALA A 89 15.74 2.92 25.72
CA ALA A 89 15.24 4.29 25.70
C ALA A 89 14.42 4.58 24.43
N ALA A 90 14.86 4.08 23.27
CA ALA A 90 14.09 4.15 22.03
C ALA A 90 12.77 3.37 22.14
N ASP A 91 12.78 2.22 22.80
CA ASP A 91 11.56 1.46 23.08
C ASP A 91 10.62 2.21 24.04
N ALA A 92 11.13 2.87 25.08
CA ALA A 92 10.29 3.73 25.92
C ALA A 92 9.74 4.95 25.15
N ALA A 93 10.51 5.51 24.21
CA ALA A 93 10.11 6.68 23.44
C ALA A 93 9.11 6.38 22.30
N PHE A 94 9.22 5.21 21.68
CA PHE A 94 8.47 4.84 20.46
C PHE A 94 7.73 3.51 20.54
N GLY A 95 8.00 2.70 21.56
CA GLY A 95 7.40 1.40 21.81
C GLY A 95 6.01 1.55 22.41
N SER A 96 5.06 1.96 21.59
CA SER A 96 3.65 1.58 21.76
C SER A 96 3.34 0.50 20.72
N GLY A 97 4.04 -0.63 20.82
CA GLY A 97 3.54 -1.84 20.20
C GLY A 97 2.24 -2.21 20.91
N TYR A 98 1.19 -2.50 20.15
CA TYR A 98 -0.03 -3.09 20.71
C TYR A 98 0.35 -4.30 21.55
N ASP A 99 0.20 -4.19 22.89
CA ASP A 99 0.34 -5.34 23.78
C ASP A 99 -1.05 -5.89 24.07
N MET A 100 -1.33 -7.05 23.49
CA MET A 100 -2.58 -7.78 23.69
C MET A 100 -2.80 -8.11 25.18
N ALA A 101 -1.73 -8.27 25.96
CA ALA A 101 -1.82 -8.54 27.39
C ALA A 101 -2.39 -7.32 28.14
N GLU A 102 -2.06 -6.11 27.69
CA GLU A 102 -2.46 -4.86 28.33
C GLU A 102 -3.77 -4.29 27.76
N ASP A 103 -4.24 -4.77 26.61
CA ASP A 103 -5.48 -4.29 25.99
C ASP A 103 -6.74 -4.73 26.78
N PRO A 104 -7.50 -3.80 27.38
CA PRO A 104 -8.72 -4.13 28.14
C PRO A 104 -9.88 -4.61 27.24
N SER A 105 -9.81 -4.36 25.92
CA SER A 105 -10.82 -4.81 24.96
C SER A 105 -10.65 -6.27 24.55
N VAL A 106 -9.49 -6.88 24.83
CA VAL A 106 -9.24 -8.30 24.58
C VAL A 106 -9.76 -9.12 25.76
N PRO A 107 -10.64 -10.12 25.52
CA PRO A 107 -11.11 -11.00 26.58
C PRO A 107 -9.93 -11.72 27.26
N GLU A 108 -9.95 -11.82 28.60
CA GLU A 108 -8.90 -12.52 29.37
C GLU A 108 -8.64 -13.96 28.89
N ALA A 109 -9.68 -14.65 28.41
CA ALA A 109 -9.54 -15.99 27.82
C ALA A 109 -8.65 -16.02 26.57
N MET A 110 -8.58 -14.93 25.78
CA MET A 110 -7.65 -14.79 24.65
C MET A 110 -6.26 -14.38 25.11
N LYS A 111 -6.16 -13.52 26.13
CA LYS A 111 -4.86 -13.13 26.70
C LYS A 111 -4.13 -14.33 27.28
N GLU A 112 -4.85 -15.22 27.96
CA GLU A 112 -4.33 -16.44 28.58
C GLU A 112 -4.17 -17.62 27.61
N ASP A 113 -4.63 -17.49 26.36
CA ASP A 113 -4.46 -18.56 25.37
C ASP A 113 -2.97 -18.78 25.07
N PRO A 114 -2.43 -20.00 25.28
CA PRO A 114 -1.00 -20.27 25.13
C PRO A 114 -0.52 -20.14 23.68
N THR A 115 -1.42 -20.36 22.70
CA THR A 115 -1.10 -20.20 21.27
C THR A 115 -0.96 -18.72 20.93
N LEU A 116 -1.88 -17.87 21.41
CA LEU A 116 -1.81 -16.43 21.20
C LEU A 116 -0.60 -15.80 21.91
N LYS A 117 -0.29 -16.23 23.13
CA LYS A 117 0.95 -15.82 23.83
C LYS A 117 2.21 -16.19 23.03
N ALA A 118 2.28 -17.43 22.53
CA ALA A 118 3.41 -17.88 21.72
C ALA A 118 3.53 -17.09 20.41
N LEU A 119 2.42 -16.83 19.71
CA LEU A 119 2.40 -16.03 18.49
C LEU A 119 2.81 -14.58 18.75
N ASN A 120 2.35 -13.97 19.85
CA ASN A 120 2.75 -12.63 20.25
C ASN A 120 4.26 -12.56 20.53
N ALA A 121 4.80 -13.50 21.31
CA ALA A 121 6.23 -13.57 21.61
C ALA A 121 7.09 -13.74 20.34
N VAL A 122 6.68 -14.62 19.41
CA VAL A 122 7.36 -14.78 18.12
C VAL A 122 7.28 -13.50 17.29
N GLY A 123 6.12 -12.83 17.29
CA GLY A 123 5.92 -11.54 16.61
C GLY A 123 6.83 -10.44 17.16
N GLN A 124 6.94 -10.32 18.49
CA GLN A 124 7.82 -9.35 19.16
C GLN A 124 9.29 -9.66 18.90
N ALA A 125 9.71 -10.93 18.99
CA ALA A 125 11.08 -11.32 18.65
C ALA A 125 11.42 -11.03 17.18
N ALA A 126 10.49 -11.27 16.25
CA ALA A 126 10.67 -10.95 14.84
C ALA A 126 10.67 -9.43 14.58
N LYS A 127 9.91 -8.65 15.36
CA LYS A 127 9.96 -7.18 15.34
C LYS A 127 11.33 -6.69 15.83
N ALA A 128 11.78 -7.12 17.00
CA ALA A 128 13.07 -6.74 17.57
C ALA A 128 14.24 -7.04 16.60
N ARG A 129 14.27 -8.25 16.01
CA ARG A 129 15.27 -8.61 14.99
C ARG A 129 15.22 -7.71 13.75
N ARG A 130 14.02 -7.30 13.32
CA ARG A 130 13.86 -6.38 12.18
C ARG A 130 14.34 -4.98 12.54
N ASP A 131 14.00 -4.50 13.72
CA ASP A 131 14.39 -3.17 14.18
C ASP A 131 15.93 -3.11 14.33
N GLU A 132 16.56 -4.10 14.96
CA GLU A 132 18.02 -4.23 15.06
C GLU A 132 18.73 -4.26 13.69
N ALA A 133 18.13 -4.91 12.69
CA ALA A 133 18.71 -5.05 11.37
C ALA A 133 18.52 -3.81 10.46
N GLN A 134 17.54 -2.95 10.75
CA GLN A 134 17.08 -1.93 9.79
C GLN A 134 16.99 -0.51 10.34
N VAL A 135 17.13 -0.33 11.66
CA VAL A 135 16.89 0.95 12.34
C VAL A 135 18.17 1.44 13.00
N TYR A 136 18.46 2.72 12.81
CA TYR A 136 19.33 3.48 13.70
C TYR A 136 18.51 4.50 14.49
N VAL A 137 18.94 4.74 15.73
CA VAL A 137 18.38 5.76 16.61
C VAL A 137 19.35 6.91 16.68
N TYR A 138 18.84 8.11 16.44
CA TYR A 138 19.57 9.37 16.49
C TYR A 138 19.04 10.17 17.68
N GLU A 139 19.94 10.55 18.59
CA GLU A 139 19.60 11.27 19.81
C GLU A 139 20.42 12.54 19.94
N LYS A 140 19.73 13.63 20.32
CA LYS A 140 20.33 14.87 20.81
C LYS A 140 19.48 15.42 21.96
N PRO A 141 19.95 16.40 22.76
CA PRO A 141 19.15 16.96 23.84
C PRO A 141 17.78 17.46 23.35
N GLY A 142 16.70 16.90 23.89
CA GLY A 142 15.33 17.26 23.54
C GLY A 142 14.79 16.64 22.25
N ALA A 143 15.57 15.82 21.53
CA ALA A 143 15.08 15.17 20.31
C ALA A 143 15.58 13.73 20.13
N ILE A 144 14.68 12.87 19.65
CA ILE A 144 14.98 11.48 19.31
C ILE A 144 14.31 11.11 17.99
N VAL A 145 15.06 10.43 17.12
CA VAL A 145 14.58 9.96 15.82
C VAL A 145 15.04 8.51 15.60
N ALA A 146 14.09 7.59 15.44
CA ALA A 146 14.36 6.24 14.96
C ALA A 146 14.15 6.20 13.45
N LEU A 147 15.23 6.09 12.67
CA LEU A 147 15.23 6.09 11.21
C LEU A 147 15.47 4.67 10.68
N ARG A 148 14.62 4.27 9.74
CA ARG A 148 14.63 2.95 9.12
C ARG A 148 14.70 3.08 7.61
N ALA A 149 15.55 2.27 6.99
CA ALA A 149 15.48 1.98 5.56
C ALA A 149 15.22 0.48 5.36
N ALA A 150 14.24 0.15 4.51
CA ALA A 150 13.87 -1.23 4.26
C ALA A 150 13.46 -1.45 2.80
N LYS A 151 13.90 -2.58 2.23
CA LYS A 151 13.38 -3.07 0.96
C LYS A 151 12.02 -3.72 1.14
N ILE A 152 11.04 -3.29 0.36
CA ILE A 152 9.73 -3.94 0.25
C ILE A 152 9.88 -5.06 -0.79
N ALA A 153 9.63 -6.30 -0.36
CA ALA A 153 9.54 -7.41 -1.29
C ALA A 153 8.29 -7.23 -2.16
N GLN A 154 8.46 -6.85 -3.43
CA GLN A 154 7.38 -6.89 -4.40
C GLN A 154 7.06 -8.36 -4.71
N GLY A 155 5.87 -8.83 -4.32
CA GLY A 155 5.36 -10.14 -4.76
C GLY A 155 5.47 -11.30 -3.77
N GLY A 156 5.35 -11.04 -2.46
CA GLY A 156 5.26 -12.10 -1.46
C GLY A 156 4.02 -12.99 -1.64
N GLY A 157 4.16 -14.08 -2.40
CA GLY A 157 3.26 -15.24 -2.48
C GLY A 157 1.78 -14.96 -2.77
N LEU A 158 1.30 -15.37 -3.95
CA LEU A 158 -0.11 -15.36 -4.40
C LEU A 158 -1.05 -16.31 -3.60
N GLY A 159 -0.76 -16.55 -2.32
CA GLY A 159 -1.65 -17.29 -1.45
C GLY A 159 -2.93 -16.49 -1.19
N PRO A 160 -4.12 -17.12 -1.16
CA PRO A 160 -5.38 -16.43 -0.86
C PRO A 160 -5.35 -15.70 0.49
N GLN A 161 -4.58 -16.20 1.47
CA GLN A 161 -4.37 -15.54 2.76
C GLN A 161 -3.54 -14.26 2.64
N ASN A 162 -2.46 -14.25 1.85
CA ASN A 162 -1.66 -13.05 1.62
C ASN A 162 -2.44 -11.99 0.84
N PHE A 163 -3.25 -12.42 -0.13
CA PHE A 163 -4.14 -11.52 -0.86
C PHE A 163 -5.17 -10.87 0.08
N ALA A 164 -5.79 -11.63 0.98
CA ALA A 164 -6.72 -11.08 1.97
C ALA A 164 -6.02 -10.08 2.90
N MET A 165 -4.84 -10.42 3.40
CA MET A 165 -4.03 -9.52 4.24
C MET A 165 -3.62 -8.25 3.51
N GLN A 166 -3.23 -8.36 2.24
CA GLN A 166 -2.90 -7.21 1.41
C GLN A 166 -4.13 -6.32 1.19
N MET A 167 -5.31 -6.91 1.01
CA MET A 167 -6.54 -6.15 0.86
C MET A 167 -6.91 -5.41 2.15
N VAL A 168 -6.76 -6.05 3.32
CA VAL A 168 -6.94 -5.39 4.62
C VAL A 168 -5.93 -4.26 4.80
N ALA A 169 -4.65 -4.50 4.49
CA ALA A 169 -3.61 -3.48 4.57
C ALA A 169 -3.88 -2.30 3.64
N ASN A 170 -4.28 -2.55 2.40
CA ASN A 170 -4.62 -1.50 1.43
C ASN A 170 -5.84 -0.69 1.88
N ASN A 171 -6.88 -1.33 2.43
CA ASN A 171 -8.04 -0.63 2.97
C ASN A 171 -7.66 0.21 4.20
N ILE A 172 -6.89 -0.36 5.14
CA ILE A 172 -6.37 0.37 6.31
C ILE A 172 -5.55 1.58 5.86
N GLU A 173 -4.67 1.39 4.88
CA GLU A 173 -3.83 2.46 4.36
C GLU A 173 -4.64 3.53 3.63
N ALA A 174 -5.71 3.16 2.92
CA ALA A 174 -6.63 4.10 2.27
C ALA A 174 -7.48 4.88 3.28
N MET A 175 -7.64 4.36 4.50
CA MET A 175 -8.38 4.98 5.59
C MET A 175 -7.49 5.75 6.58
N SER A 176 -6.16 5.59 6.47
CA SER A 176 -5.20 6.36 7.26
C SER A 176 -5.09 7.78 6.71
N GLY A 177 -5.20 8.77 7.60
CA GLY A 177 -4.90 10.15 7.23
C GLY A 177 -3.42 10.29 6.87
N LYS A 178 -3.13 11.03 5.80
CA LYS A 178 -1.76 11.30 5.33
C LYS A 178 -1.65 12.76 4.94
N ASP A 179 -0.62 13.43 5.44
CA ASP A 179 -0.27 14.79 5.04
C ASP A 179 1.08 14.81 4.33
N GLY A 180 1.27 15.75 3.40
CA GLY A 180 2.60 16.04 2.85
C GLY A 180 3.51 16.58 3.96
N PHE A 181 4.74 16.06 4.04
CA PHE A 181 5.74 16.55 4.97
C PHE A 181 6.80 17.37 4.24
N ALA A 182 7.56 16.73 3.35
CA ALA A 182 8.59 17.38 2.55
C ALA A 182 8.99 16.52 1.36
N VAL A 183 9.49 17.13 0.30
CA VAL A 183 10.28 16.46 -0.74
C VAL A 183 11.77 16.64 -0.41
N VAL A 184 12.45 15.54 -0.08
CA VAL A 184 13.88 15.55 0.25
C VAL A 184 14.61 14.68 -0.76
N LYS A 185 15.57 15.28 -1.49
CA LYS A 185 16.35 14.61 -2.54
C LYS A 185 15.48 13.83 -3.54
N GLY A 186 14.35 14.43 -3.93
CA GLY A 186 13.39 13.85 -4.89
C GLY A 186 12.43 12.83 -4.31
N VAL A 187 12.55 12.48 -3.02
CA VAL A 187 11.64 11.55 -2.34
C VAL A 187 10.55 12.33 -1.63
N THR A 188 9.29 12.02 -1.94
CA THR A 188 8.15 12.59 -1.21
C THR A 188 7.97 11.87 0.12
N TYR A 189 8.09 12.62 1.21
CA TYR A 189 7.79 12.19 2.56
C TYR A 189 6.41 12.66 2.98
N ARG A 190 5.71 11.78 3.71
CA ARG A 190 4.37 12.01 4.24
C ARG A 190 4.31 11.73 5.73
N LEU A 191 3.53 12.52 6.45
CA LEU A 191 3.18 12.30 7.84
C LEU A 191 1.99 11.34 7.92
N GLU A 192 2.12 10.25 8.66
CA GLU A 192 1.08 9.25 8.86
C GLU A 192 0.26 9.61 10.12
N LYS A 193 -0.99 10.07 9.95
CA LYS A 193 -1.90 10.45 11.05
C LYS A 193 -2.64 9.27 11.69
N GLY A 194 -2.33 8.07 11.22
CA GLY A 194 -2.95 6.81 11.64
C GLY A 194 -4.44 6.68 11.28
N LEU A 195 -5.05 5.62 11.78
CA LEU A 195 -6.43 5.23 11.43
C LEU A 195 -7.43 6.29 11.93
N PHE A 196 -8.19 6.90 11.02
CA PHE A 196 -9.22 7.91 11.31
C PHE A 196 -8.75 9.17 12.07
N GLY A 197 -7.46 9.48 12.08
CA GLY A 197 -6.91 10.60 12.87
C GLY A 197 -7.05 10.41 14.39
N MET A 198 -7.53 9.25 14.85
CA MET A 198 -7.61 8.94 16.29
C MET A 198 -6.24 8.63 16.88
N GLN A 199 -5.29 8.16 16.05
CA GLN A 199 -3.94 7.82 16.49
C GLN A 199 -3.02 9.03 16.72
N ASP A 200 -3.33 10.20 16.17
CA ASP A 200 -2.60 11.44 16.50
C ASP A 200 -2.78 11.85 17.98
N GLN A 201 -3.87 11.41 18.63
CA GLN A 201 -4.08 11.66 20.06
C GLN A 201 -3.39 10.62 20.96
N GLU A 202 -3.09 9.42 20.45
CA GLU A 202 -2.50 8.33 21.26
C GLU A 202 -0.96 8.28 21.19
N ARG A 203 -0.34 8.92 20.20
CA ARG A 203 1.11 8.87 20.00
C ARG A 203 1.75 10.22 20.26
N ASP A 204 2.61 10.27 21.28
CA ASP A 204 3.50 11.42 21.54
C ASP A 204 4.71 11.46 20.57
N TYR A 205 4.61 10.83 19.41
CA TYR A 205 5.66 10.84 18.38
C TYR A 205 5.06 10.82 16.99
N ARG A 206 5.79 11.40 16.04
CA ARG A 206 5.38 11.51 14.64
C ARG A 206 5.91 10.34 13.83
N VAL A 207 5.12 9.83 12.88
CA VAL A 207 5.54 8.79 11.95
C VAL A 207 5.60 9.38 10.55
N ILE A 208 6.78 9.43 9.97
CA ILE A 208 7.00 9.97 8.63
C ILE A 208 7.51 8.85 7.74
N SER A 209 7.00 8.75 6.51
CA SER A 209 7.43 7.73 5.56
C SER A 209 7.62 8.29 4.15
N GLY A 210 8.57 7.73 3.43
CA GLY A 210 8.87 8.04 2.03
C GLY A 210 9.19 6.75 1.27
N MET A 211 9.03 6.78 -0.05
CA MET A 211 9.21 5.61 -0.90
C MET A 211 10.00 5.95 -2.18
N ILE A 212 10.93 5.08 -2.54
CA ILE A 212 11.77 5.18 -3.73
C ILE A 212 11.39 4.02 -4.66
N GLY A 213 10.85 4.34 -5.83
CA GLY A 213 10.53 3.38 -6.90
C GLY A 213 9.58 2.25 -6.52
N GLY A 214 8.83 2.37 -5.42
CA GLY A 214 7.95 1.28 -4.96
C GLY A 214 8.67 0.10 -4.31
N GLU A 215 10.02 0.12 -4.20
CA GLU A 215 10.80 -1.02 -3.67
C GLU A 215 11.56 -0.68 -2.40
N VAL A 216 11.91 0.59 -2.14
CA VAL A 216 12.62 1.00 -0.93
C VAL A 216 11.73 1.96 -0.14
N ARG A 217 11.52 1.65 1.13
CA ARG A 217 10.80 2.50 2.08
C ARG A 217 11.78 3.07 3.07
N ILE A 218 11.71 4.38 3.24
CA ILE A 218 12.33 5.09 4.35
C ILE A 218 11.21 5.46 5.31
N SER A 219 11.36 5.12 6.58
CA SER A 219 10.36 5.40 7.60
C SER A 219 11.07 5.85 8.85
N LEU A 220 10.54 6.87 9.51
CA LEU A 220 11.07 7.33 10.78
C LEU A 220 9.96 7.54 11.81
N ARG A 221 10.31 7.34 13.07
CA ARG A 221 9.55 7.78 14.23
C ARG A 221 10.33 8.90 14.89
N ALA A 222 9.71 10.05 15.15
CA ALA A 222 10.42 11.21 15.64
C ALA A 222 9.66 11.96 16.74
N LYS A 223 10.41 12.34 17.76
CA LYS A 223 10.12 13.45 18.67
C LYS A 223 11.23 14.48 18.45
N ALA A 224 11.11 15.26 17.39
CA ALA A 224 12.12 16.23 16.96
C ALA A 224 11.42 17.34 16.17
N GLU A 225 12.07 18.47 15.93
CA GLU A 225 11.54 19.54 15.06
C GLU A 225 11.67 19.18 13.57
N ASP A 226 10.95 19.90 12.70
CA ASP A 226 10.94 19.62 11.26
C ASP A 226 12.31 19.82 10.62
N ALA A 227 13.02 20.89 11.01
CA ALA A 227 14.35 21.19 10.50
C ALA A 227 15.34 20.07 10.81
N ASP A 228 15.26 19.48 12.00
CA ASP A 228 16.11 18.36 12.42
C ASP A 228 15.83 17.09 11.62
N ILE A 229 14.56 16.78 11.40
CA ILE A 229 14.14 15.62 10.62
C ILE A 229 14.60 15.79 9.17
N ILE A 230 14.41 16.98 8.59
CA ILE A 230 14.83 17.28 7.22
C ILE A 230 16.35 17.17 7.09
N ALA A 231 17.12 17.77 8.01
CA ALA A 231 18.58 17.68 7.98
C ALA A 231 19.07 16.22 8.06
N LEU A 232 18.45 15.39 8.91
CA LEU A 232 18.79 13.98 8.98
C LEU A 232 18.40 13.22 7.70
N LEU A 233 17.23 13.52 7.14
CA LEU A 233 16.78 12.93 5.87
C LEU A 233 17.66 13.33 4.70
N GLU A 234 18.19 14.56 4.66
CA GLU A 234 19.07 15.04 3.60
C GLU A 234 20.43 14.33 3.55
N ALA A 235 20.88 13.80 4.68
CA ALA A 235 22.15 13.09 4.82
C ALA A 235 22.11 11.63 4.33
N ILE A 236 20.93 11.08 4.01
CA ILE A 236 20.78 9.71 3.50
C ILE A 236 21.44 9.57 2.12
N ASP A 237 22.11 8.44 1.86
CA ASP A 237 22.68 8.12 0.54
C ASP A 237 21.59 7.63 -0.43
N TYR A 238 20.79 8.56 -0.92
CA TYR A 238 19.71 8.27 -1.87
C TYR A 238 20.22 7.73 -3.20
N ASP A 239 21.42 8.10 -3.64
CA ASP A 239 21.98 7.63 -4.91
C ASP A 239 22.21 6.12 -4.87
N ARG A 240 22.82 5.61 -3.80
CA ARG A 240 22.99 4.16 -3.62
C ARG A 240 21.67 3.45 -3.42
N LEU A 241 20.75 4.02 -2.63
CA LEU A 241 19.41 3.43 -2.46
C LEU A 241 18.65 3.34 -3.80
N ASN A 242 18.77 4.35 -4.66
CA ASN A 242 18.14 4.37 -5.98
C ASN A 242 18.79 3.36 -6.94
N GLN A 243 20.11 3.13 -6.84
CA GLN A 243 20.83 2.11 -7.62
C GLN A 243 20.48 0.66 -7.21
N MET A 244 19.93 0.44 -6.02
CA MET A 244 19.44 -0.89 -5.59
C MET A 244 18.16 -1.31 -6.32
N LEU A 245 17.41 -0.36 -6.86
CA LEU A 245 16.15 -0.61 -7.54
C LEU A 245 16.35 -1.43 -8.81
N LYS A 246 15.31 -2.16 -9.24
CA LYS A 246 15.36 -2.82 -10.55
C LYS A 246 15.43 -1.79 -11.68
N ALA A 247 14.75 -0.66 -11.51
CA ALA A 247 14.79 0.49 -12.40
C ALA A 247 14.99 1.75 -11.54
N PRO A 248 16.19 2.36 -11.55
CA PRO A 248 16.43 3.61 -10.85
C PRO A 248 15.44 4.70 -11.29
N VAL A 249 14.97 5.49 -10.34
CA VAL A 249 14.02 6.59 -10.58
C VAL A 249 14.81 7.86 -10.89
N ALA A 250 14.44 8.54 -11.98
CA ALA A 250 15.05 9.81 -12.34
C ALA A 250 14.71 10.91 -11.31
N GLY A 251 15.65 11.81 -11.05
CA GLY A 251 15.44 12.95 -10.14
C GLY A 251 15.50 12.62 -8.65
N ILE A 252 15.99 11.43 -8.27
CA ILE A 252 16.27 11.06 -6.88
C ILE A 252 17.77 11.19 -6.60
N GLY A 253 18.13 11.64 -5.39
CA GLY A 253 19.50 11.75 -4.91
C GLY A 253 20.20 13.00 -5.41
N SER A 254 21.43 12.86 -5.93
CA SER A 254 22.21 14.00 -6.44
C SER A 254 21.58 14.67 -7.67
N ALA A 255 20.67 13.96 -8.36
CA ALA A 255 19.95 14.47 -9.52
C ALA A 255 18.65 15.21 -9.16
N ALA A 256 18.30 15.30 -7.88
CA ALA A 256 17.09 15.98 -7.43
C ALA A 256 17.21 17.51 -7.59
N PRO A 257 16.12 18.20 -7.99
CA PRO A 257 16.12 19.65 -8.04
C PRO A 257 16.25 20.24 -6.64
N GLU A 258 16.98 21.36 -6.53
CA GLU A 258 16.98 22.15 -5.31
C GLU A 258 15.63 22.89 -5.18
N MET A 259 15.08 22.88 -3.97
CA MET A 259 13.78 23.47 -3.66
C MET A 259 13.86 24.22 -2.34
N THR A 260 13.07 25.29 -2.21
CA THR A 260 12.87 25.91 -0.89
C THR A 260 11.99 25.01 -0.01
N ALA A 261 12.02 25.20 1.31
CA ALA A 261 11.19 24.45 2.24
C ALA A 261 9.69 24.57 1.91
N GLU A 262 9.23 25.76 1.51
CA GLU A 262 7.84 26.02 1.11
C GLU A 262 7.46 25.26 -0.17
N GLN A 263 8.33 25.29 -1.19
CA GLN A 263 8.11 24.55 -2.44
C GLN A 263 8.10 23.04 -2.19
N SER A 264 9.01 22.57 -1.33
CA SER A 264 9.12 21.17 -0.93
C SER A 264 7.85 20.67 -0.23
N LEU A 265 7.31 21.45 0.72
CA LEU A 265 6.06 21.13 1.41
C LEU A 265 4.84 21.17 0.48
N ALA A 266 4.75 22.19 -0.38
CA ALA A 266 3.65 22.32 -1.34
C ALA A 266 3.62 21.13 -2.31
N LEU A 267 4.79 20.75 -2.86
CA LEU A 267 4.90 19.60 -3.74
C LEU A 267 4.60 18.29 -3.01
N ALA A 268 5.09 18.11 -1.78
CA ALA A 268 4.77 16.93 -0.98
C ALA A 268 3.27 16.80 -0.72
N THR A 269 2.60 17.89 -0.39
CA THR A 269 1.15 17.94 -0.17
C THR A 269 0.39 17.54 -1.43
N ALA A 270 0.74 18.12 -2.59
CA ALA A 270 0.13 17.79 -3.87
C ALA A 270 0.32 16.30 -4.24
N ASN A 271 1.55 15.79 -4.12
CA ASN A 271 1.88 14.39 -4.42
C ASN A 271 1.13 13.41 -3.49
N VAL A 272 1.00 13.73 -2.21
CA VAL A 272 0.25 12.90 -1.25
C VAL A 272 -1.25 12.92 -1.56
N ALA A 273 -1.81 14.07 -1.91
CA ALA A 273 -3.21 14.17 -2.31
C ALA A 273 -3.51 13.37 -3.59
N GLU A 274 -2.64 13.46 -4.60
CA GLU A 274 -2.72 12.67 -5.83
C GLU A 274 -2.62 11.17 -5.55
N ALA A 275 -1.62 10.75 -4.77
CA ALA A 275 -1.45 9.35 -4.39
C ALA A 275 -2.65 8.81 -3.59
N ALA A 276 -3.22 9.60 -2.69
CA ALA A 276 -4.42 9.24 -1.95
C ALA A 276 -5.64 9.10 -2.88
N ALA A 277 -5.80 9.98 -3.86
CA ALA A 277 -6.84 9.88 -4.87
C ALA A 277 -6.70 8.61 -5.72
N ALA A 278 -5.49 8.31 -6.20
CA ALA A 278 -5.18 7.10 -6.95
C ALA A 278 -5.44 5.83 -6.13
N GLN A 279 -4.99 5.79 -4.87
CA GLN A 279 -5.21 4.65 -3.97
C GLN A 279 -6.70 4.40 -3.70
N ARG A 280 -7.50 5.46 -3.53
CA ARG A 280 -8.96 5.35 -3.41
C ARG A 280 -9.57 4.76 -4.68
N ALA A 281 -9.17 5.26 -5.86
CA ALA A 281 -9.63 4.74 -7.14
C ALA A 281 -9.33 3.23 -7.31
N GLU A 282 -8.11 2.80 -6.97
CA GLU A 282 -7.71 1.39 -7.02
C GLU A 282 -8.50 0.53 -6.03
N THR A 283 -8.69 1.01 -4.79
CA THR A 283 -9.45 0.30 -3.76
C THR A 283 -10.89 0.05 -4.20
N ILE A 284 -11.53 1.04 -4.84
CA ILE A 284 -12.89 0.90 -5.36
C ILE A 284 -12.94 -0.14 -6.49
N GLU A 285 -11.99 -0.10 -7.41
CA GLU A 285 -11.92 -1.08 -8.50
C GLU A 285 -11.66 -2.49 -7.95
N GLN A 286 -10.82 -2.63 -6.93
CA GLN A 286 -10.58 -3.90 -6.25
C GLN A 286 -11.85 -4.42 -5.56
N GLN A 287 -12.57 -3.58 -4.83
CA GLN A 287 -13.87 -3.93 -4.21
C GLN A 287 -14.89 -4.36 -5.27
N ARG A 288 -14.96 -3.65 -6.40
CA ARG A 288 -15.83 -4.03 -7.53
C ARG A 288 -15.47 -5.42 -8.08
N ARG A 289 -14.18 -5.70 -8.30
CA ARG A 289 -13.73 -7.03 -8.77
C ARG A 289 -14.11 -8.15 -7.81
N LEU A 290 -14.03 -7.91 -6.50
CA LEU A 290 -14.43 -8.88 -5.48
C LEU A 290 -15.94 -9.13 -5.47
N GLN A 291 -16.73 -8.07 -5.61
CA GLN A 291 -18.18 -8.19 -5.73
C GLN A 291 -18.58 -8.97 -6.98
N LEU A 292 -17.92 -8.73 -8.13
CA LEU A 292 -18.12 -9.54 -9.34
C LEU A 292 -17.75 -11.01 -9.13
N ALA A 293 -16.60 -11.29 -8.51
CA ALA A 293 -16.18 -12.66 -8.24
C ALA A 293 -17.16 -13.39 -7.30
N ALA A 294 -17.66 -12.71 -6.27
CA ALA A 294 -18.66 -13.26 -5.35
C ALA A 294 -20.00 -13.54 -6.05
N LEU A 295 -20.42 -12.66 -6.97
CA LEU A 295 -21.59 -12.88 -7.82
C LEU A 295 -21.40 -14.11 -8.73
N ASP A 296 -20.24 -14.23 -9.39
CA ASP A 296 -19.92 -15.37 -10.26
C ASP A 296 -19.94 -16.70 -9.50
N ILE A 297 -19.36 -16.73 -8.29
CA ILE A 297 -19.39 -17.92 -7.42
C ILE A 297 -20.83 -18.28 -7.06
N SER A 298 -21.63 -17.29 -6.65
CA SER A 298 -23.03 -17.51 -6.26
C SER A 298 -23.88 -18.03 -7.43
N PHE A 299 -23.65 -17.52 -8.64
CA PHE A 299 -24.30 -18.02 -9.86
C PHE A 299 -23.91 -19.47 -10.16
N ARG A 300 -22.60 -19.79 -10.15
CA ARG A 300 -22.09 -21.15 -10.41
C ARG A 300 -22.59 -22.19 -9.42
N HIS A 301 -22.86 -21.80 -8.18
CA HIS A 301 -23.41 -22.69 -7.16
C HIS A 301 -24.94 -22.75 -7.15
N GLY A 302 -25.62 -22.19 -8.17
CA GLY A 302 -27.07 -22.22 -8.28
C GLY A 302 -27.81 -21.44 -7.18
N LYS A 303 -27.11 -20.56 -6.46
CA LYS A 303 -27.70 -19.71 -5.40
C LYS A 303 -28.45 -18.50 -5.96
N MET A 304 -28.40 -18.29 -7.26
CA MET A 304 -28.91 -17.13 -7.97
C MET A 304 -29.35 -17.54 -9.38
N THR A 305 -30.47 -16.98 -9.85
CA THR A 305 -30.93 -17.15 -11.23
C THR A 305 -30.10 -16.32 -12.20
N GLU A 306 -30.07 -16.69 -13.48
CA GLU A 306 -29.35 -15.94 -14.53
C GLU A 306 -29.84 -14.50 -14.66
N ALA A 307 -31.16 -14.29 -14.57
CA ALA A 307 -31.75 -12.95 -14.61
C ALA A 307 -31.27 -12.08 -13.43
N ALA A 308 -31.23 -12.63 -12.21
CA ALA A 308 -30.72 -11.92 -11.04
C ALA A 308 -29.22 -11.64 -11.12
N TYR A 309 -28.44 -12.58 -11.69
CA TYR A 309 -27.01 -12.40 -11.94
C TYR A 309 -26.75 -11.25 -12.93
N ASN A 310 -27.40 -11.28 -14.09
CA ASN A 310 -27.21 -10.26 -15.11
C ASN A 310 -27.64 -8.86 -14.62
N ALA A 311 -28.74 -8.78 -13.87
CA ALA A 311 -29.18 -7.53 -13.25
C ALA A 311 -28.18 -7.00 -12.21
N ALA A 312 -27.68 -7.86 -11.31
CA ALA A 312 -26.71 -7.47 -10.30
C ALA A 312 -25.37 -7.05 -10.92
N LYS A 313 -24.90 -7.78 -11.93
CA LYS A 313 -23.68 -7.46 -12.69
C LYS A 313 -23.82 -6.14 -13.43
N ALA A 314 -24.93 -5.91 -14.14
CA ALA A 314 -25.19 -4.64 -14.81
C ALA A 314 -25.16 -3.47 -13.82
N LYS A 315 -25.85 -3.62 -12.67
CA LYS A 315 -25.86 -2.59 -11.61
C LYS A 315 -24.45 -2.27 -11.10
N LEU A 316 -23.59 -3.28 -10.95
CA LEU A 316 -22.22 -3.10 -10.47
C LEU A 316 -21.31 -2.39 -11.49
N MET A 317 -21.54 -2.63 -12.79
CA MET A 317 -20.78 -2.03 -13.88
C MET A 317 -21.24 -0.59 -14.17
N THR A 318 -22.52 -0.29 -13.97
CA THR A 318 -23.09 1.05 -14.17
C THR A 318 -23.05 1.92 -12.94
N ALA A 319 -22.87 1.34 -11.75
CA ALA A 319 -22.68 2.11 -10.53
C ALA A 319 -21.43 2.98 -10.74
N PRO A 320 -21.57 4.33 -10.84
CA PRO A 320 -20.42 5.18 -10.64
C PRO A 320 -19.84 4.72 -9.31
N SER A 321 -18.52 4.55 -9.22
CA SER A 321 -17.89 4.42 -7.92
C SER A 321 -18.50 5.51 -7.04
N GLU A 322 -19.30 5.18 -6.02
CA GLU A 322 -20.00 6.20 -5.23
C GLU A 322 -19.00 7.19 -4.61
N VAL A 323 -17.74 6.75 -4.49
CA VAL A 323 -16.59 7.57 -4.09
C VAL A 323 -16.06 8.48 -5.21
N GLY A 324 -16.28 8.22 -6.50
CA GLY A 324 -15.97 9.14 -7.60
C GLY A 324 -16.84 10.41 -7.57
N PHE A 325 -18.07 10.29 -7.05
CA PHE A 325 -18.93 11.44 -6.74
C PHE A 325 -18.41 12.21 -5.51
N ILE A 326 -17.96 11.50 -4.45
CA ILE A 326 -17.37 12.11 -3.24
C ILE A 326 -15.97 12.72 -3.52
N ALA A 327 -15.14 12.09 -4.34
CA ALA A 327 -13.83 12.59 -4.75
C ALA A 327 -13.96 13.79 -5.69
N GLY A 328 -14.97 13.78 -6.57
CA GLY A 328 -15.36 14.96 -7.36
C GLY A 328 -15.87 16.11 -6.49
N LEU A 329 -16.59 15.82 -5.40
CA LEU A 329 -16.99 16.82 -4.40
C LEU A 329 -15.80 17.35 -3.60
N ALA A 330 -14.90 16.50 -3.10
CA ALA A 330 -13.72 16.92 -2.35
C ALA A 330 -12.76 17.78 -3.19
N ALA A 331 -12.48 17.38 -4.44
CA ALA A 331 -11.70 18.18 -5.38
C ALA A 331 -12.39 19.52 -5.74
N ALA A 332 -13.73 19.55 -5.78
CA ALA A 332 -14.49 20.78 -6.00
C ALA A 332 -14.55 21.70 -4.76
N THR A 333 -14.29 21.16 -3.56
CA THR A 333 -14.28 21.94 -2.31
C THR A 333 -12.91 22.60 -2.06
N GLU A 334 -11.81 21.98 -2.53
CA GLU A 334 -10.46 22.56 -2.46
C GLU A 334 -10.19 23.60 -3.58
N ALA A 335 -10.96 23.58 -4.67
CA ALA A 335 -10.77 24.48 -5.82
C ALA A 335 -11.52 25.83 -5.71
N GLN A 336 -12.20 26.13 -4.60
CA GLN A 336 -12.86 27.42 -4.40
C GLN A 336 -11.88 28.45 -3.80
N PRO A 337 -11.54 29.53 -4.53
CA PRO A 337 -10.78 30.63 -3.93
C PRO A 337 -11.65 31.32 -2.87
N ALA A 338 -11.05 31.58 -1.71
CA ALA A 338 -11.65 32.30 -0.61
C ALA A 338 -12.13 33.69 -1.08
N ALA A 339 -13.43 33.81 -1.35
CA ALA A 339 -14.08 35.09 -1.58
C ALA A 339 -15.36 35.16 -0.75
N ALA A 340 -15.37 36.17 0.13
CA ALA A 340 -16.49 36.75 0.86
C ALA A 340 -17.13 35.90 1.98
N LEU A 341 -16.57 36.06 3.18
CA LEU A 341 -17.33 36.06 4.42
C LEU A 341 -18.23 37.30 4.46
N SER A 342 -19.56 37.13 4.48
CA SER A 342 -20.47 38.09 5.10
C SER A 342 -21.80 37.44 5.49
N GLU A 343 -22.12 37.60 6.77
CA GLU A 343 -23.45 37.62 7.42
C GLU A 343 -24.22 36.33 7.77
N ALA A 344 -24.42 36.21 9.09
CA ALA A 344 -25.67 35.88 9.82
C ALA A 344 -25.97 34.43 10.27
N GLN A 345 -25.68 34.20 11.56
CA GLN A 345 -26.50 33.60 12.65
C GLN A 345 -27.21 32.22 12.53
N PRO A 346 -27.43 31.53 13.68
CA PRO A 346 -27.48 30.07 13.72
C PRO A 346 -28.91 29.51 13.67
N ALA A 347 -29.10 28.45 12.89
CA ALA A 347 -30.25 27.55 13.03
C ALA A 347 -29.73 26.14 13.25
N ALA A 348 -30.13 25.56 14.39
CA ALA A 348 -29.82 24.21 14.80
C ALA A 348 -30.36 23.18 13.79
N ALA A 349 -29.50 22.29 13.30
CA ALA A 349 -29.87 21.09 12.56
C ALA A 349 -29.35 19.85 13.31
N PRO A 350 -30.16 18.77 13.42
CA PRO A 350 -29.77 17.57 14.14
C PRO A 350 -28.72 16.77 13.36
N ALA A 351 -27.72 16.29 14.09
CA ALA A 351 -26.68 15.38 13.62
C ALA A 351 -27.30 14.03 13.18
N GLY A 352 -27.54 13.89 11.88
CA GLY A 352 -27.87 12.63 11.22
C GLY A 352 -26.66 12.11 10.45
N GLY A 353 -25.72 11.47 11.15
CA GLY A 353 -24.51 10.91 10.58
C GLY A 353 -24.76 9.67 9.70
N VAL A 354 -23.86 9.49 8.74
CA VAL A 354 -23.77 8.51 7.64
C VAL A 354 -23.75 7.01 8.08
N PHE A 355 -23.96 6.70 9.36
CA PHE A 355 -23.95 5.32 9.88
C PHE A 355 -25.27 4.54 9.67
N GLY A 356 -26.32 5.17 9.15
CA GLY A 356 -27.64 4.53 8.99
C GLY A 356 -27.82 3.61 7.78
N MET A 357 -26.91 3.60 6.80
CA MET A 357 -27.20 3.01 5.48
C MET A 357 -26.63 1.59 5.25
N LEU A 358 -25.73 1.10 6.11
CA LEU A 358 -25.19 -0.28 6.02
C LEU A 358 -26.07 -1.36 6.68
N GLY A 359 -27.16 -0.98 7.35
CA GLY A 359 -28.11 -1.92 7.96
C GLY A 359 -29.19 -2.48 7.03
N GLY A 360 -29.26 -2.01 5.76
CA GLY A 360 -30.43 -2.25 4.90
C GLY A 360 -30.46 -3.54 4.07
N LEU A 361 -29.41 -4.38 4.11
CA LEU A 361 -29.33 -5.58 3.26
C LEU A 361 -29.80 -6.89 3.93
N PHE A 362 -30.25 -6.83 5.19
CA PHE A 362 -30.92 -7.93 5.86
C PHE A 362 -32.31 -7.48 6.32
N GLY A 363 -33.33 -8.16 5.80
CA GLY A 363 -34.76 -7.80 5.84
C GLY A 363 -35.28 -7.17 7.13
N GLY A 364 -35.93 -6.02 6.97
CA GLY A 364 -36.91 -5.48 7.91
C GLY A 364 -37.99 -4.74 7.12
N LYS A 365 -39.20 -5.32 7.04
CA LYS A 365 -40.40 -4.59 6.60
C LYS A 365 -41.04 -3.86 7.79
N PRO A 366 -41.74 -2.74 7.55
CA PRO A 366 -42.23 -1.85 8.60
C PRO A 366 -43.45 -2.41 9.32
N ALA A 367 -43.65 -1.98 10.56
CA ALA A 367 -44.85 -2.26 11.33
C ALA A 367 -46.06 -1.55 10.70
N MET A 368 -47.10 -2.31 10.38
CA MET A 368 -48.49 -1.85 10.42
C MET A 368 -49.31 -2.79 11.30
N VAL A 369 -50.28 -2.19 11.96
CA VAL A 369 -51.18 -2.67 13.02
C VAL A 369 -52.20 -3.71 12.51
N ALA A 370 -52.49 -4.72 13.37
CA ALA A 370 -53.68 -5.59 13.59
C ALA A 370 -54.58 -6.01 12.38
N GLU A 371 -55.26 -7.17 12.28
CA GLU A 371 -55.81 -8.15 13.22
C GLU A 371 -56.24 -9.44 12.45
N GLU A 372 -56.30 -10.57 13.15
CA GLU A 372 -57.12 -11.80 12.98
C GLU A 372 -56.90 -12.96 11.96
N ALA A 373 -56.83 -14.16 12.60
CA ALA A 373 -57.32 -15.51 12.25
C ALA A 373 -56.45 -16.53 11.47
N PRO A 374 -56.53 -17.85 11.80
CA PRO A 374 -55.40 -18.78 11.70
C PRO A 374 -55.53 -19.92 10.65
N ALA A 375 -54.41 -20.64 10.51
CA ALA A 375 -54.23 -22.05 10.08
C ALA A 375 -53.59 -22.31 8.71
N LYS A 376 -52.34 -22.78 8.71
CA LYS A 376 -51.92 -24.18 8.42
C LYS A 376 -50.39 -24.25 8.33
N ALA A 377 -49.82 -25.23 9.03
CA ALA A 377 -48.37 -25.50 9.03
C ALA A 377 -47.95 -26.37 7.84
N ALA A 378 -46.80 -26.03 7.24
CA ALA A 378 -45.69 -26.90 6.80
C ALA A 378 -44.81 -26.17 5.74
N PRO A 379 -43.54 -26.56 5.48
CA PRO A 379 -42.51 -27.14 6.34
C PRO A 379 -41.29 -26.20 6.48
N THR A 380 -40.55 -26.32 7.57
CA THR A 380 -39.24 -25.70 7.79
C THR A 380 -38.15 -26.44 7.01
N VAL A 381 -37.47 -25.75 6.10
CA VAL A 381 -36.18 -26.21 5.57
C VAL A 381 -35.08 -25.52 6.38
N SER A 382 -34.49 -26.30 7.28
CA SER A 382 -33.24 -26.00 7.97
C SER A 382 -32.07 -26.32 7.05
N THR A 383 -31.22 -25.33 6.78
CA THR A 383 -29.82 -25.56 6.40
C THR A 383 -28.94 -24.57 7.15
N GLY A 384 -28.72 -24.86 8.42
CA GLY A 384 -27.65 -24.29 9.23
C GLY A 384 -26.97 -25.43 9.97
N GLY A 385 -25.92 -25.99 9.37
CA GLY A 385 -25.09 -27.01 10.01
C GLY A 385 -24.34 -26.38 11.18
N PHE A 386 -24.92 -26.46 12.37
CA PHE A 386 -24.29 -26.61 13.69
C PHE A 386 -25.45 -26.82 14.68
N GLY A 387 -25.61 -28.06 15.16
CA GLY A 387 -26.78 -28.50 15.92
C GLY A 387 -26.88 -27.84 17.30
N GLY A 388 -27.91 -27.02 17.49
CA GLY A 388 -28.35 -26.52 18.79
C GLY A 388 -29.69 -25.79 18.65
N ASN A 389 -30.71 -26.21 19.41
CA ASN A 389 -32.00 -25.53 19.44
C ASN A 389 -31.90 -24.29 20.33
N CYS A 390 -31.93 -23.10 19.74
CA CYS A 390 -32.05 -21.84 20.46
C CYS A 390 -33.45 -21.27 20.25
N THR A 391 -34.13 -20.90 21.34
CA THR A 391 -35.41 -20.19 21.30
C THR A 391 -35.21 -18.76 21.82
N LEU A 392 -35.82 -17.79 21.14
CA LEU A 392 -35.89 -16.40 21.58
C LEU A 392 -37.13 -16.21 22.45
N THR A 393 -36.95 -15.74 23.67
CA THR A 393 -38.05 -15.36 24.56
C THR A 393 -37.69 -14.02 25.18
N ASN A 394 -38.57 -13.03 25.05
CA ASN A 394 -38.39 -11.66 25.56
C ASN A 394 -37.05 -10.99 25.15
N GLY A 395 -36.66 -11.14 23.88
CA GLY A 395 -35.49 -10.44 23.33
C GLY A 395 -34.12 -11.00 23.76
N VAL A 396 -34.07 -12.02 24.61
CA VAL A 396 -32.81 -12.69 25.02
C VAL A 396 -32.73 -14.06 24.37
N LYS A 397 -31.64 -14.31 23.63
CA LYS A 397 -31.38 -15.61 22.99
C LYS A 397 -30.81 -16.57 24.02
N ARG A 398 -31.58 -17.61 24.38
CA ARG A 398 -31.09 -18.70 25.23
C ARG A 398 -30.89 -19.95 24.38
N CYS A 399 -29.67 -20.49 24.44
CA CYS A 399 -29.32 -21.74 23.79
C CYS A 399 -29.10 -22.80 24.88
N ARG A 400 -29.72 -23.97 24.72
CA ARG A 400 -29.51 -25.12 25.60
C ARG A 400 -28.58 -26.10 24.89
N PHE A 401 -27.49 -26.48 25.54
CA PHE A 401 -26.57 -27.50 25.04
C PHE A 401 -26.80 -28.81 25.82
N GLY A 402 -27.21 -29.87 25.10
CA GLY A 402 -27.24 -31.25 25.60
C GLY A 402 -28.46 -31.67 26.44
N ASN A 403 -29.02 -32.83 26.11
CA ASN A 403 -28.74 -34.04 26.88
C ASN A 403 -28.00 -35.02 25.98
#